data_AF-A0A848W9D3-F1
#
_entry.id   AF-A0A848W9D3-F1
#
_cell.length_a   1.000
_cell.length_b   1.000
_cell.length_c   1.000
_cell.angle_alpha   90.00
_cell.angle_beta   90.00
_cell.angle_gamma   90.00
#
_symmetry.space_group_name_H-M   'P 1'
#
loop_
_entity.id
_entity.type
_entity.pdbx_description
1 polymer ?
#
loop_
_entity_poly.entity_id
_entity_poly.type
_entity_poly.pdbx_seq_one_letter_code
_entity_poly.pdbx_strand_id
1 'polypeptide(L)' 'RQYQLVQTSVEEIDIKLVAEQPLSDSETAEISAHLQRNFGHPFRINFIYVDEIPREPGGKFQIFKSELT' A
#
# COMPACT_ATOMS: atom_id res chain seq x y z
N ARG A 1 12.59 0.23 4.80
CA ARG A 1 11.14 -0.04 4.89
C ARG A 1 10.63 -0.36 3.49
N GLN A 2 10.12 -1.58 3.27
CA GLN A 2 9.52 -1.97 1.99
C GLN A 2 8.02 -1.71 2.05
N TYR A 3 7.43 -1.29 0.93
CA TYR A 3 5.98 -1.12 0.81
C TYR A 3 5.48 -1.67 -0.51
N GLN A 4 4.24 -2.14 -0.53
CA GLN A 4 3.56 -2.62 -1.72
C GLN A 4 2.11 -2.13 -1.69
N LEU A 5 1.68 -1.55 -2.81
CA LEU A 5 0.32 -1.14 -3.05
C LEU A 5 -0.41 -2.31 -3.72
N VAL A 6 -1.51 -2.76 -3.14
CA VAL A 6 -2.36 -3.82 -3.66
C VAL A 6 -3.75 -3.23 -3.88
N GLN A 7 -4.12 -3.04 -5.14
CA GLN A 7 -5.49 -2.67 -5.48
C GLN A 7 -6.37 -3.91 -5.41
N THR A 8 -7.16 -4.01 -4.35
CA THR A 8 -8.07 -5.13 -4.11
C THR A 8 -9.45 -4.90 -4.74
N SER A 9 -9.86 -3.64 -4.88
CA SER A 9 -11.13 -3.24 -5.49
C SER A 9 -10.98 -1.96 -6.33
N VAL A 10 -11.99 -1.63 -7.14
CA VAL A 10 -12.03 -0.36 -7.89
C VAL A 10 -12.12 0.87 -6.98
N GLU A 11 -12.44 0.68 -5.71
CA GLU A 11 -12.52 1.73 -4.69
C GLU A 11 -11.52 1.55 -3.55
N GLU A 12 -10.69 0.49 -3.53
CA GLU A 12 -9.85 0.14 -2.37
C GLU A 12 -8.42 -0.19 -2.76
N ILE A 13 -7.47 0.32 -1.96
CA ILE A 13 -6.04 0.04 -2.08
C ILE A 13 -5.49 -0.29 -0.70
N ASP A 14 -4.85 -1.45 -0.60
CA ASP A 14 -4.12 -1.87 0.58
C ASP A 14 -2.64 -1.51 0.42
N ILE A 15 -2.10 -0.83 1.42
CA ILE A 15 -0.68 -0.51 1.53
C ILE A 15 -0.06 -1.50 2.50
N LYS A 16 0.56 -2.55 1.96
CA LYS A 16 1.39 -3.45 2.75
C LYS A 16 2.69 -2.73 3.08
N LEU A 17 3.04 -2.67 4.37
CA LEU A 17 4.23 -1.97 4.86
C LEU A 17 5.03 -2.87 5.80
N VAL A 18 6.32 -3.02 5.49
CA VAL A 18 7.29 -3.61 6.42
C VAL A 18 7.87 -2.50 7.28
N ALA A 19 7.47 -2.47 8.54
CA ALA A 19 7.96 -1.53 9.53
C ALA A 19 8.06 -2.18 10.92
N GLU A 20 9.17 -1.91 11.61
CA GLU A 20 9.39 -2.37 13.00
C GLU A 20 8.46 -1.67 14.00
N GLN A 21 7.92 -0.51 13.63
CA GLN A 21 6.96 0.26 14.42
C GLN A 21 5.86 0.81 13.51
N PRO A 22 4.60 0.86 13.99
CA PRO A 22 3.50 1.42 13.24
C PRO A 22 3.77 2.89 12.91
N LEU A 23 3.28 3.33 11.75
CA LEU A 23 3.29 4.74 11.38
C LEU A 23 2.37 5.51 12.33
N SER A 24 2.77 6.75 12.62
CA SER A 24 1.93 7.66 13.39
C SER A 24 0.68 8.04 12.58
N ASP A 25 -0.41 8.42 13.25
CA ASP A 25 -1.62 8.91 12.57
C ASP A 25 -1.31 10.02 11.56
N SER A 26 -0.43 10.97 11.91
CA SER A 26 0.01 12.04 11.00
C SER A 26 0.67 11.50 9.73
N GLU A 27 1.56 10.50 9.85
CA GLU A 27 2.23 9.90 8.69
C GLU A 27 1.21 9.18 7.78
N THR A 28 0.28 8.42 8.38
CA THR A 28 -0.76 7.72 7.60
C THR A 28 -1.68 8.71 6.89
N ALA A 29 -2.01 9.84 7.52
CA ALA A 29 -2.82 10.90 6.93
C ALA A 29 -2.10 11.61 5.77
N GLU A 30 -0.81 11.91 5.92
CA GLU A 30 0.00 12.52 4.86
C GLU A 30 0.13 11.61 3.64
N ILE A 31 0.40 10.31 3.86
CA ILE A 31 0.48 9.31 2.79
C ILE A 31 -0.88 9.18 2.09
N SER A 32 -1.96 9.08 2.86
CA SER A 32 -3.31 8.98 2.30
C SER A 32 -3.67 10.20 1.47
N ALA A 33 -3.39 11.41 1.96
CA ALA A 33 -3.64 12.64 1.24
C ALA A 33 -2.77 12.79 -0.02
N HIS A 34 -1.53 12.26 0.00
CA HIS A 34 -0.67 12.24 -1.18
C HIS A 34 -1.23 11.29 -2.25
N LEU A 35 -1.62 10.08 -1.86
CA LEU A 35 -2.18 9.07 -2.77
C LEU A 35 -3.52 9.51 -3.34
N GLN A 36 -4.42 10.07 -2.53
CA GLN A 36 -5.69 10.59 -3.04
C GLN A 36 -5.50 11.71 -4.07
N ARG A 37 -4.52 12.60 -3.86
CA ARG A 37 -4.19 13.66 -4.84
C ARG A 37 -3.65 13.09 -6.15
N ASN A 38 -2.82 12.05 -6.08
CA ASN A 38 -2.21 11.44 -7.28
C ASN A 38 -3.18 10.56 -8.06
N PHE A 39 -4.06 9.83 -7.38
CA PHE A 39 -4.98 8.89 -8.02
C PHE A 39 -6.24 9.55 -8.58
N GLY A 40 -6.60 10.76 -8.12
CA GLY A 40 -7.76 11.49 -8.62
C GLY A 40 -9.12 10.84 -8.30
N HIS A 41 -9.12 9.76 -7.52
CA HIS A 41 -10.29 9.05 -7.06
C HIS A 41 -10.18 8.82 -5.55
N PRO A 42 -11.29 8.93 -4.79
CA PRO A 42 -11.30 8.72 -3.34
C PRO A 42 -11.20 7.23 -3.00
N PHE A 43 -10.07 6.60 -3.31
CA PHE A 43 -9.77 5.25 -2.87
C PHE A 43 -9.77 5.18 -1.34
N ARG A 44 -10.37 4.11 -0.80
CA ARG A 44 -10.20 3.68 0.59
C ARG A 44 -8.81 3.08 0.72
N ILE A 45 -8.00 3.68 1.60
CA ILE A 45 -6.61 3.28 1.80
C ILE A 45 -6.51 2.56 3.14
N ASN A 46 -6.08 1.29 3.11
CA ASN A 46 -5.85 0.51 4.32
C ASN A 46 -4.35 0.27 4.50
N PHE A 47 -3.82 0.54 5.69
CA PHE A 47 -2.42 0.23 6.01
C PHE A 47 -2.32 -1.16 6.66
N ILE A 48 -1.62 -2.08 6.00
CA ILE A 48 -1.43 -3.44 6.46
C ILE A 48 0.05 -3.63 6.83
N TYR A 49 0.32 -3.80 8.12
CA TYR A 49 1.69 -4.07 8.59
C TYR A 49 2.00 -5.56 8.41
N VAL A 50 3.11 -5.86 7.75
CA VAL A 50 3.57 -7.23 7.49
C VAL A 50 5.05 -7.35 7.84
N ASP A 51 5.48 -8.51 8.33
CA ASP A 51 6.89 -8.79 8.62
C ASP A 51 7.76 -8.79 7.36
N GLU A 52 7.21 -9.29 6.25
CA GLU A 52 7.86 -9.29 4.94
C GLU A 52 6.86 -9.13 3.80
N ILE A 53 7.32 -8.55 2.69
CA ILE A 53 6.56 -8.51 1.44
C ILE A 53 7.22 -9.52 0.50
N PRO A 54 6.53 -10.62 0.15
CA PRO A 54 7.09 -11.65 -0.69
C PRO A 54 7.41 -11.10 -2.08
N ARG A 55 8.52 -11.56 -2.65
CA ARG A 55 8.93 -11.23 -4.01
C ARG A 55 8.36 -12.27 -4.98
N GLU A 56 8.06 -11.83 -6.19
CA GLU A 56 7.60 -12.72 -7.26
C GLU A 56 8.68 -13.77 -7.62
N PRO A 57 8.29 -14.92 -8.22
CA PRO A 57 9.25 -15.88 -8.74
C PRO A 57 10.22 -15.21 -9.72
N GLY A 58 11.50 -15.16 -9.34
CA GLY A 58 12.55 -14.37 -10.02
C GLY A 58 13.12 -13.22 -9.19
N GLY A 59 12.63 -13.00 -7.96
CA GLY A 59 13.19 -12.03 -7.02
C GLY A 59 12.81 -10.58 -7.30
N LYS A 60 11.88 -10.34 -8.24
CA LYS A 60 11.38 -9.00 -8.56
C LYS A 60 10.45 -8.50 -7.44
N PHE A 61 10.74 -7.30 -6.95
CA PHE A 61 9.86 -6.60 -6.02
C PHE A 61 8.85 -5.77 -6.82
N GLN A 62 7.57 -6.09 -6.69
CA GLN A 62 6.51 -5.27 -7.27
C GLN A 62 6.00 -4.27 -6.24
N ILE A 63 6.16 -2.98 -6.57
CA ILE A 63 5.67 -1.86 -5.76
C ILE A 63 4.14 -1.74 -5.87
N PHE A 64 3.55 -2.16 -7.00
CA PHE A 64 2.11 -2.15 -7.23
C PHE A 64 1.64 -3.50 -7.79
N LYS A 65 0.50 -3.99 -7.28
CA LYS A 65 -0.22 -5.17 -7.74
C LYS A 65 -1.71 -4.81 -7.85
N SER A 66 -2.35 -5.25 -8.93
CA SER A 66 -3.81 -5.18 -9.06
C SER A 66 -4.36 -6.60 -8.93
N GLU A 67 -5.28 -6.80 -8.00
CA GLU A 67 -5.97 -8.06 -7.75
C GLU A 67 -7.45 -7.98 -8.16
N LEU A 68 -7.79 -7.00 -9.01
CA LEU A 68 -9.10 -6.90 -9.65
C LEU A 68 -9.34 -8.18 -10.46
N THR A 69 -10.34 -8.96 -10.03
CA THR A 69 -10.78 -10.19 -10.70
C THR A 69 -11.92 -9.89 -11.65
#